data_AF-A0A1U7GAP5-F1
#
_entry.id   AF-A0A1U7GAP5-F1
#
_cell.length_a   1.000
_cell.length_b   1.000
_cell.length_c   1.000
_cell.angle_alpha   90.00
_cell.angle_beta   90.00
_cell.angle_gamma   90.00
#
_symmetry.space_group_name_H-M   'P 1'
#
loop_
_entity.id
_entity.type
_entity.pdbx_description
1 polymer ?
#
loop_
_entity_poly.entity_id
_entity_poly.type
_entity_poly.pdbx_seq_one_letter_code
_entity_poly.pdbx_strand_id
1 'polypeptide(L)'
;MYEIFAFFLGLSVSIILVVVALTLFFRLLTWASRTGVPESLRRYELRGVLDPRTPIAIHLLDGSVLKDVRLLGSLGDEVEKGAGVPYDLRAMLVVEHPDGRRTLIRAKNVKTIEMPPQA
;
A
#
# COMPACT_ATOMS: atom_id res chain seq x y z
N MET A 1 36.38 -23.06 -36.15
CA MET A 1 36.23 -23.06 -34.67
C MET A 1 36.19 -21.64 -34.10
N TYR A 2 37.03 -20.71 -34.57
CA TYR A 2 37.03 -19.30 -34.11
C TYR A 2 35.73 -18.52 -34.43
N GLU A 3 35.10 -18.77 -35.58
CA GLU A 3 33.88 -18.07 -35.99
C GLU A 3 32.69 -18.39 -35.09
N ILE A 4 32.57 -19.66 -34.73
CA ILE A 4 31.54 -20.15 -33.81
C ILE A 4 31.75 -19.52 -32.42
N PHE A 5 33.00 -19.46 -31.96
CA PHE A 5 33.35 -18.83 -30.68
C PHE A 5 33.03 -17.33 -30.68
N ALA A 6 33.36 -16.61 -31.75
CA ALA A 6 33.06 -15.18 -31.90
C ALA A 6 31.54 -14.91 -31.92
N PHE A 7 30.77 -15.78 -32.58
CA PHE A 7 29.31 -15.68 -32.61
C PHE A 7 28.66 -15.85 -31.23
N PHE A 8 29.07 -16.89 -30.48
CA PHE A 8 28.58 -17.10 -29.12
C PHE A 8 28.96 -15.96 -28.18
N LEU A 9 30.19 -15.45 -28.29
CA LEU A 9 30.66 -14.34 -27.48
C LEU A 9 29.86 -13.05 -27.76
N GLY A 10 29.56 -12.76 -29.04
CA GLY A 10 28.70 -11.64 -29.42
C GLY A 10 27.27 -11.78 -28.90
N LEU A 11 26.69 -12.98 -28.98
CA LEU A 11 25.35 -13.26 -28.46
C LEU A 11 25.29 -13.05 -26.94
N SER A 12 26.28 -13.58 -26.21
CA SER A 12 26.35 -13.44 -24.75
C SER A 12 26.46 -11.98 -24.31
N VAL A 13 27.32 -11.20 -24.95
CA VAL A 13 27.47 -9.77 -24.64
C VAL A 13 26.18 -9.01 -24.88
N SER A 14 25.48 -9.29 -25.99
CA SER A 14 24.19 -8.66 -26.31
C SER A 14 23.13 -8.92 -25.24
N ILE A 15 22.99 -10.18 -24.80
CA ILE A 15 22.02 -10.55 -23.76
C ILE A 15 22.34 -9.84 -22.43
N ILE A 16 23.61 -9.81 -22.03
CA ILE A 16 24.04 -9.15 -20.80
C ILE A 16 23.68 -7.65 -20.85
N LEU A 17 23.90 -7.00 -21.99
CA LEU A 17 23.62 -5.58 -22.17
C LEU A 17 22.12 -5.28 -21.99
N VAL A 18 21.25 -6.12 -22.55
CA VAL A 18 19.78 -6.01 -22.39
C VAL A 18 19.38 -6.17 -20.93
N VAL A 19 19.89 -7.18 -20.24
CA VAL A 19 19.55 -7.44 -18.82
C VAL A 19 19.99 -6.28 -17.93
N VAL A 20 21.20 -5.74 -18.15
CA VAL A 20 21.72 -4.58 -17.41
C VAL A 20 20.85 -3.34 -17.67
N ALA A 21 20.48 -3.08 -18.93
CA ALA A 21 19.63 -1.95 -19.29
C ALA A 21 18.24 -2.06 -18.62
N LEU A 22 17.62 -3.25 -18.65
CA LEU A 22 16.32 -3.49 -18.02
C LEU A 22 16.41 -3.32 -16.50
N THR A 23 17.48 -3.83 -15.88
CA THR A 23 17.70 -3.72 -14.44
C THR A 23 17.87 -2.26 -14.02
N LEU A 24 18.64 -1.47 -14.78
CA LEU A 24 18.78 -0.03 -14.52
C LEU A 24 17.46 0.71 -14.70
N PHE A 25 16.68 0.37 -15.73
CA PHE A 25 15.37 0.96 -15.97
C PHE A 25 14.41 0.70 -14.81
N PHE A 26 14.28 -0.55 -14.36
CA PHE A 26 13.45 -0.89 -13.21
C PHE A 26 13.96 -0.26 -11.91
N ARG A 27 15.28 -0.16 -11.73
CA ARG A 27 15.87 0.51 -10.57
C ARG A 27 15.57 2.01 -10.58
N LEU A 28 15.62 2.66 -11.75
CA LEU A 28 15.23 4.07 -11.91
C LEU A 28 13.74 4.26 -11.65
N LEU A 29 12.87 3.41 -12.20
CA LEU A 29 11.43 3.45 -11.94
C LEU A 29 11.12 3.28 -10.45
N THR A 30 11.81 2.34 -9.79
CA THR A 30 11.67 2.12 -8.35
C THR A 30 12.15 3.31 -7.53
N TRP A 31 13.24 3.94 -7.95
CA TRP A 31 13.74 5.14 -7.29
C TRP A 31 12.79 6.32 -7.50
N ALA A 32 12.30 6.53 -8.73
CA ALA A 32 11.34 7.57 -9.07
C ALA A 32 9.99 7.39 -8.37
N SER A 33 9.53 6.15 -8.18
CA SER A 33 8.30 5.86 -7.44
C SER A 33 8.46 6.04 -5.92
N ARG A 34 9.68 5.91 -5.38
CA ARG A 34 9.99 6.14 -3.96
C ARG A 34 9.99 7.61 -3.57
N THR A 35 10.20 8.55 -4.49
CA THR A 35 10.22 9.99 -4.20
C THR A 35 8.84 10.58 -3.82
N GLY A 36 7.77 9.79 -3.86
CA GLY A 36 6.40 10.22 -3.53
C GLY A 36 5.76 9.54 -2.29
N VAL A 37 6.40 8.55 -1.67
CA VAL A 37 5.75 7.75 -0.62
C VAL A 37 6.64 7.66 0.63
N PRO A 38 6.36 8.47 1.68
CA PRO A 38 6.97 8.23 2.98
C PRO A 38 6.53 6.86 3.52
N GLU A 39 7.54 6.07 3.87
CA GLU A 39 7.54 4.64 4.20
C GLU A 39 6.89 4.29 5.56
N SER A 40 6.16 5.21 6.20
CA SER A 40 5.64 4.98 7.55
C SER A 40 4.17 4.61 7.63
N LEU A 41 3.36 4.90 6.62
CA LEU A 41 1.96 4.46 6.55
C LEU A 41 1.59 4.45 5.08
N ARG A 42 1.30 3.27 4.52
CA ARG A 42 0.72 3.09 3.19
C ARG A 42 -0.62 3.85 3.13
N ARG A 43 -0.52 5.16 2.94
CA ARG A 43 -1.59 6.14 2.77
C ARG A 43 -2.12 5.99 1.35
N TYR A 44 -2.50 4.76 0.99
CA TYR A 44 -3.23 4.49 -0.23
C TYR A 44 -4.63 5.08 -0.04
N GLU A 45 -4.84 6.20 -0.72
CA GLU A 45 -6.06 6.43 -1.49
C GLU A 45 -7.38 6.58 -0.72
N LEU A 46 -7.43 7.51 0.23
CA LEU A 46 -8.68 8.25 0.50
C LEU A 46 -8.44 9.77 0.46
N ARG A 47 -7.38 10.18 -0.25
CA ARG A 47 -6.79 11.54 -0.26
C ARG A 47 -7.66 12.62 -0.93
N GLY A 48 -8.88 12.29 -1.34
CA GLY A 48 -9.85 13.24 -1.87
C GLY A 48 -11.24 13.18 -1.23
N VAL A 49 -11.52 12.22 -0.34
CA VAL A 49 -12.87 12.00 0.21
C VAL A 49 -12.87 12.01 1.74
N LEU A 50 -11.81 11.53 2.38
CA LEU A 50 -11.70 11.51 3.85
C LEU A 50 -10.54 12.40 4.30
N ASP A 51 -10.88 13.61 4.75
CA ASP A 51 -9.97 14.36 5.61
C ASP A 51 -9.80 13.56 6.92
N PRO A 52 -8.57 13.24 7.36
CA PRO A 52 -8.33 12.54 8.62
C PRO A 52 -8.88 13.25 9.86
N ARG A 53 -9.31 14.51 9.73
CA ARG A 53 -9.98 15.28 10.80
C ARG A 53 -11.50 15.11 10.81
N THR A 54 -12.09 14.58 9.76
CA THR A 54 -13.55 14.44 9.65
C THR A 54 -14.04 13.25 10.47
N PRO A 55 -14.95 13.46 11.44
CA PRO A 55 -15.62 12.36 12.11
C PRO A 55 -16.51 11.62 11.12
N ILE A 56 -16.44 10.30 11.10
CA ILE A 56 -17.23 9.43 10.22
C ILE A 56 -18.01 8.41 11.03
N ALA A 57 -19.07 7.88 10.43
CA ALA A 57 -19.79 6.73 10.94
C ALA A 57 -19.45 5.49 10.09
N ILE A 58 -18.98 4.43 10.75
CA ILE A 58 -18.67 3.15 10.10
C ILE A 58 -19.72 2.13 10.53
N HIS A 59 -20.47 1.63 9.57
CA HIS A 59 -21.43 0.55 9.75
C HIS A 59 -20.74 -0.78 9.46
N LEU A 60 -20.75 -1.69 10.42
CA LEU A 60 -20.13 -3.01 10.32
C LEU A 60 -21.16 -4.05 9.84
N LEU A 61 -20.67 -5.15 9.28
CA LEU A 61 -21.51 -6.24 8.77
C LEU A 61 -22.31 -6.95 9.88
N ASP A 62 -21.82 -6.91 11.12
CA ASP A 62 -22.49 -7.46 12.30
C ASP A 62 -23.63 -6.55 12.81
N GLY A 63 -23.87 -5.41 12.16
CA GLY A 63 -24.90 -4.44 12.55
C GLY A 63 -24.43 -3.44 13.61
N SER A 64 -23.20 -3.54 14.09
CA SER A 64 -22.63 -2.53 14.98
C SER A 64 -22.25 -1.26 14.21
N VAL A 65 -22.32 -0.11 14.88
CA VAL A 65 -22.03 1.19 14.28
C VAL A 65 -21.02 1.92 15.15
N LEU A 66 -19.91 2.31 14.53
CA LEU A 66 -18.91 3.16 15.15
C LEU A 66 -19.18 4.60 14.73
N LYS A 67 -19.62 5.42 15.67
CA LYS A 67 -19.92 6.84 15.43
C LYS A 67 -18.75 7.72 15.86
N ASP A 68 -18.63 8.87 15.21
CA ASP A 68 -17.63 9.91 15.50
C ASP A 68 -16.18 9.40 15.51
N VAL A 69 -15.89 8.38 14.71
CA VAL A 69 -14.53 7.84 14.59
C VAL A 69 -13.78 8.56 13.47
N ARG A 70 -12.46 8.64 13.58
CA ARG A 70 -11.60 9.19 12.53
C ARG A 70 -10.86 8.05 11.85
N LEU A 71 -10.83 8.06 10.53
CA LEU A 71 -10.04 7.10 9.77
C LEU A 71 -8.59 7.60 9.64
N LEU A 72 -7.66 6.89 10.27
CA LEU A 72 -6.24 7.25 10.23
C LEU A 72 -5.53 6.65 9.01
N GLY A 73 -6.02 5.52 8.49
CA GLY A 73 -5.47 4.85 7.32
C GLY A 73 -5.79 3.36 7.28
N SER A 74 -5.05 2.63 6.46
CA SER A 74 -5.17 1.18 6.31
C SER A 74 -3.80 0.52 6.37
N LEU A 75 -3.72 -0.67 6.96
CA LEU A 75 -2.58 -1.56 6.80
C LEU A 75 -2.65 -2.15 5.38
N GLY A 76 -1.57 -1.99 4.62
CA GLY A 76 -1.46 -2.53 3.27
C GLY A 76 -1.65 -4.05 3.25
N ASP A 77 -2.23 -4.55 2.16
CA ASP A 77 -2.46 -5.98 1.97
C ASP A 77 -1.15 -6.76 1.73
N GLU A 78 -0.18 -6.09 1.09
CA GLU A 78 1.19 -6.59 0.98
C GLU A 78 1.93 -6.24 2.27
N VAL A 79 1.79 -7.09 3.28
CA VAL A 79 2.76 -7.18 4.35
C VAL A 79 3.99 -7.85 3.75
N GLU A 80 5.03 -7.08 3.49
CA GLU A 80 6.35 -7.58 3.10
C GLU A 80 6.75 -8.70 4.07
N LYS A 81 7.23 -9.83 3.53
CA LYS A 81 7.76 -10.94 4.32
C LYS A 81 8.94 -10.42 5.16
N GLY A 82 8.67 -10.01 6.40
CA GLY A 82 9.69 -9.44 7.29
C GLY A 82 9.18 -8.34 8.24
N ALA A 83 8.01 -7.76 8.00
CA ALA A 83 7.53 -6.60 8.78
C ALA A 83 7.02 -6.93 10.20
N GLY A 84 7.09 -8.18 10.65
CA GLY A 84 6.65 -8.58 12.01
C GLY A 84 5.14 -8.45 12.27
N VAL A 85 4.35 -8.09 11.27
CA VAL A 85 2.89 -7.98 11.37
C VAL A 85 2.26 -9.36 11.19
N PRO A 86 1.49 -9.88 12.17
CA PRO A 86 0.76 -11.13 12.03
C PRO A 86 -0.12 -11.12 10.78
N TYR A 87 -0.14 -12.25 10.06
CA TYR A 87 -0.87 -12.37 8.78
C TYR A 87 -2.35 -12.00 8.91
N ASP A 88 -2.95 -12.22 10.09
CA ASP A 88 -4.33 -11.86 10.40
C ASP A 88 -4.61 -10.36 10.47
N LEU A 89 -3.60 -9.51 10.62
CA LEU A 89 -3.74 -8.05 10.69
C LEU A 89 -3.58 -7.36 9.33
N ARG A 90 -3.48 -8.13 8.24
CA ARG A 90 -3.49 -7.61 6.87
C ARG A 90 -4.82 -6.93 6.55
N ALA A 91 -4.78 -5.90 5.71
CA ALA A 91 -5.97 -5.18 5.23
C ALA A 91 -6.89 -4.68 6.37
N MET A 92 -6.29 -4.23 7.47
CA MET A 92 -7.02 -3.61 8.59
C MET A 92 -7.06 -2.10 8.45
N LEU A 93 -8.23 -1.52 8.67
CA LEU A 93 -8.44 -0.08 8.82
C LEU A 93 -8.08 0.34 10.24
N VAL A 94 -7.32 1.41 10.35
CA VAL A 94 -6.96 2.05 11.61
C VAL A 94 -7.96 3.17 11.87
N VAL A 95 -8.73 3.04 12.94
CA VAL A 95 -9.68 4.08 13.38
C VAL A 95 -9.29 4.63 14.74
N GLU A 96 -9.52 5.91 14.94
CA GLU A 96 -9.36 6.62 16.20
C GLU A 96 -10.74 7.02 16.74
N HIS A 97 -10.99 6.69 17.99
CA HIS A 97 -12.19 7.02 18.74
C HIS A 97 -12.06 8.42 19.37
N PRO A 98 -13.17 9.07 19.74
CA PRO A 98 -13.15 10.39 20.37
C PRO A 98 -12.41 10.42 21.72
N ASP A 99 -12.27 9.28 22.38
CA ASP A 99 -11.50 9.10 23.62
C ASP A 99 -9.98 8.92 23.38
N GLY A 100 -9.53 9.01 22.13
CA GLY A 100 -8.14 8.80 21.73
C GLY A 100 -7.72 7.34 21.61
N ARG A 101 -8.63 6.38 21.83
CA ARG A 101 -8.33 4.97 21.59
C ARG A 101 -8.21 4.69 20.11
N ARG A 102 -7.31 3.77 19.75
CA ARG A 102 -7.11 3.32 18.39
C ARG A 102 -7.50 1.86 18.27
N THR A 103 -8.34 1.56 17.29
CA THR A 103 -8.85 0.22 17.04
C THR A 103 -8.55 -0.18 15.61
N LEU A 104 -8.20 -1.45 15.43
CA LEU A 104 -8.01 -2.04 14.11
C LEU A 104 -9.27 -2.80 13.72
N ILE A 105 -9.80 -2.51 12.54
CA ILE A 105 -11.01 -3.12 12.01
C ILE A 105 -10.66 -3.79 10.69
N ARG A 106 -11.07 -5.04 10.50
CA ARG A 106 -10.87 -5.69 9.20
C ARG A 106 -11.71 -4.97 8.14
N ALA A 107 -11.09 -4.55 7.03
CA ALA A 107 -11.80 -3.85 5.96
C ALA A 107 -13.01 -4.66 5.43
N LYS A 108 -12.87 -5.99 5.36
CA LYS A 108 -13.96 -6.91 4.97
C LYS A 108 -15.20 -6.87 5.86
N ASN A 109 -15.08 -6.37 7.09
CA ASN A 109 -16.20 -6.28 8.03
C ASN A 109 -16.96 -4.95 7.91
N VAL A 110 -16.45 -4.00 7.13
CA VAL A 110 -17.13 -2.72 6.92
C VAL A 110 -18.19 -2.87 5.84
N LYS A 111 -19.43 -2.54 6.20
CA LYS A 111 -20.57 -2.50 5.28
C LYS A 111 -20.63 -1.18 4.52
N THR A 112 -20.59 -0.07 5.26
CA THR A 112 -20.74 1.28 4.73
C THR A 112 -19.95 2.27 5.58
N ILE A 113 -19.38 3.29 4.94
CA ILE A 113 -18.79 4.47 5.61
C ILE A 113 -19.64 5.67 5.24
N GLU A 114 -20.21 6.32 6.25
CA GLU A 114 -20.99 7.56 6.11
C GLU A 114 -20.15 8.74 6.57
N MET A 115 -20.20 9.82 5.79
CA MET A 115 -19.50 11.07 6.09
C MET A 115 -20.52 12.16 6.32
N PRO A 116 -20.28 13.08 7.27
CA PRO A 116 -21.09 14.26 7.42
C PRO A 116 -21.00 15.11 6.14
N PRO A 117 -22.05 15.86 5.78
CA PRO A 117 -22.00 16.78 4.65
C PRO A 117 -20.84 17.75 4.83
N GLN A 118 -19.99 17.89 3.81
CA GLN A 118 -18.97 18.95 3.79
C GLN A 118 -19.70 20.28 3.60
N ALA A 119 -19.68 21.12 4.64
CA ALA A 119 -20.24 22.47 4.62
C ALA A 119 -19.33 23.44 3.86
#